data_AF-A0AAE3A5D4-F1
#
_entry.id   AF-A0AAE3A5D4-F1
#
_cell.length_a   1.000
_cell.length_b   1.000
_cell.length_c   1.000
_cell.angle_alpha   90.00
_cell.angle_beta   90.00
_cell.angle_gamma   90.00
#
_symmetry.space_group_name_H-M   'P 1'
#
loop_
_entity.id
_entity.type
_entity.pdbx_description
1 polymer ?
#
loop_
_entity_poly.entity_id
_entity_poly.type
_entity_poly.pdbx_seq_one_letter_code
_entity_poly.pdbx_strand_id
1 'polypeptide(L)'
;MRREDPKKSKTGNKLKQDQVQRWKKGDPLTEDDHKMLDLLIRYYEKHGYSPSQKDMPNSAALKRRFGIWKNVLTVAGLPILNDPDCMRRRQDAIEWGKRVGNPK
;
A
#
# COMPACT_ATOMS: atom_id res chain seq x y z
N MET A 1 -3.25 11.62 -56.66
CA MET A 1 -4.43 11.87 -55.81
C MET A 1 -4.73 10.63 -54.97
N ARG A 2 -4.29 10.60 -53.71
CA ARG A 2 -4.61 9.51 -52.76
C ARG A 2 -5.73 10.01 -51.85
N ARG A 3 -6.87 9.33 -51.88
CA ARG A 3 -8.08 9.64 -51.10
C ARG A 3 -7.81 9.36 -49.62
N GLU A 4 -8.18 10.30 -48.76
CA GLU A 4 -8.09 10.15 -47.31
C GLU A 4 -9.40 9.53 -46.78
N ASP A 5 -9.29 8.37 -46.14
CA ASP A 5 -10.39 7.71 -45.44
C ASP A 5 -10.60 8.32 -44.04
N PRO A 6 -11.83 8.71 -43.66
CA PRO A 6 -12.11 9.28 -42.34
C PRO A 6 -12.20 8.19 -41.26
N LYS A 7 -11.25 8.17 -40.32
CA LYS A 7 -11.28 7.26 -39.17
C LYS A 7 -12.32 7.71 -38.14
N LYS A 8 -13.44 6.99 -38.12
CA LYS A 8 -14.48 6.97 -37.08
C LYS A 8 -13.87 6.89 -35.67
N SER A 9 -14.08 7.93 -34.89
CA SER A 9 -13.76 8.01 -33.46
C SER A 9 -14.67 7.09 -32.65
N LYS A 10 -14.08 6.09 -31.99
CA LYS A 10 -14.77 5.17 -31.07
C LYS A 10 -14.85 5.84 -29.70
N THR A 11 -16.00 6.43 -29.37
CA THR A 11 -16.31 7.00 -28.07
C THR A 11 -16.43 5.88 -27.03
N GLY A 12 -15.29 5.46 -26.49
CA GLY A 12 -15.24 4.62 -25.29
C GLY A 12 -15.30 5.51 -24.07
N ASN A 13 -16.38 5.41 -23.31
CA ASN A 13 -16.57 6.07 -22.02
C ASN A 13 -15.53 5.51 -21.02
N LYS A 14 -14.31 6.06 -21.05
CA LYS A 14 -13.21 5.62 -20.21
C LYS A 14 -13.34 6.37 -18.90
N LEU A 15 -13.93 5.69 -17.91
CA LEU A 15 -13.90 6.06 -16.49
C LEU A 15 -12.60 6.79 -16.22
N LYS A 16 -12.71 8.08 -15.85
CA LYS A 16 -11.57 8.89 -15.41
C LYS A 16 -10.92 8.12 -14.27
N GLN A 17 -9.89 7.35 -14.58
CA GLN A 17 -8.96 6.88 -13.59
C GLN A 17 -8.33 8.15 -13.08
N ASP A 18 -8.90 8.61 -11.97
CA ASP A 18 -8.34 9.54 -11.00
C ASP A 18 -6.84 9.62 -11.24
N GLN A 19 -6.39 10.76 -11.76
CA GLN A 19 -4.98 11.08 -11.87
C GLN A 19 -4.50 11.25 -10.45
N VAL A 20 -4.30 10.11 -9.78
CA VAL A 20 -3.90 10.06 -8.40
C VAL A 20 -2.45 10.51 -8.40
N GLN A 21 -2.23 11.78 -8.14
CA GLN A 21 -0.90 12.35 -8.00
C GLN A 21 -0.15 11.47 -7.01
N ARG A 22 0.90 10.79 -7.49
CA ARG A 22 1.71 9.91 -6.66
C ARG A 22 2.39 10.76 -5.60
N TRP A 23 2.20 10.42 -4.34
CA TRP A 23 2.81 11.11 -3.21
C TRP A 23 4.33 11.13 -3.37
N LYS A 24 4.96 12.30 -3.22
CA LYS A 24 6.42 12.42 -3.14
C LYS A 24 6.83 12.75 -1.72
N LYS A 25 8.07 12.44 -1.40
CA LYS A 25 8.65 12.70 -0.08
C LYS A 25 8.57 14.20 0.22
N GLY A 26 7.70 14.58 1.15
CA GLY A 26 7.45 15.97 1.54
C GLY A 26 6.08 16.52 1.11
N ASP A 27 5.30 15.78 0.32
CA ASP A 27 3.90 16.13 0.05
C ASP A 27 3.06 15.94 1.33
N PRO A 28 2.05 16.79 1.56
CA PRO A 28 1.09 16.59 2.63
C PRO A 28 0.29 15.31 2.38
N LEU A 29 -0.02 14.61 3.47
CA LEU A 29 -0.87 13.43 3.44
C LEU A 29 -2.33 13.87 3.31
N THR A 30 -3.07 13.20 2.44
CA THR A 30 -4.51 13.41 2.31
C THR A 30 -5.29 12.61 3.36
N GLU A 31 -6.57 12.92 3.55
CA GLU A 31 -7.43 12.12 4.44
C GLU A 31 -7.55 10.65 3.99
N ASP A 32 -7.52 10.41 2.68
CA ASP A 32 -7.51 9.05 2.10
C ASP A 32 -6.23 8.30 2.48
N ASP A 33 -5.08 8.99 2.40
CA ASP A 33 -3.79 8.47 2.82
C ASP A 33 -3.82 8.08 4.31
N HIS A 34 -4.38 8.94 5.17
CA HIS A 34 -4.54 8.63 6.59
C HIS A 34 -5.41 7.38 6.81
N LYS A 35 -6.53 7.23 6.09
CA LYS A 35 -7.39 6.03 6.19
C LYS A 35 -6.66 4.77 5.76
N MET A 36 -5.84 4.84 4.69
CA MET A 36 -5.05 3.70 4.25
C MET A 36 -3.96 3.32 5.25
N LEU A 37 -3.33 4.32 5.88
CA LEU A 37 -2.30 4.13 6.91
C LEU A 37 -2.88 3.69 8.26
N ASP A 38 -4.09 4.12 8.62
CA ASP A 38 -4.78 3.71 9.84
C ASP A 38 -4.96 2.18 9.89
N LEU A 39 -5.34 1.55 8.78
CA LEU A 39 -5.40 0.08 8.70
C LEU A 39 -4.03 -0.58 8.94
N LEU A 40 -2.96 0.05 8.45
CA LEU A 40 -1.59 -0.42 8.61
C LEU A 40 -1.13 -0.31 10.07
N ILE A 41 -1.44 0.82 10.72
CA ILE A 41 -1.11 1.11 12.12
C ILE A 41 -1.89 0.17 13.04
N ARG A 42 -3.20 -0.02 12.83
CA ARG A 42 -4.01 -0.97 13.61
C ARG A 42 -3.49 -2.39 13.49
N TYR A 43 -3.04 -2.79 12.31
CA TYR A 43 -2.40 -4.09 12.14
C TYR A 43 -1.10 -4.18 12.96
N TYR A 44 -0.26 -3.15 12.91
CA TYR A 44 0.95 -3.07 13.72
C TYR A 44 0.65 -3.17 15.22
N GLU A 45 -0.34 -2.42 15.73
CA GLU A 45 -0.73 -2.45 17.14
C GLU A 45 -1.28 -3.83 17.55
N LYS A 46 -2.07 -4.47 16.67
CA LYS A 46 -2.65 -5.80 16.94
C LYS A 46 -1.59 -6.90 16.95
N HIS A 47 -0.61 -6.82 16.06
CA HIS A 47 0.35 -7.90 15.82
C HIS A 47 1.73 -7.66 16.45
N GLY A 48 2.06 -6.41 16.81
CA GLY A 48 3.35 -6.02 17.38
C GLY A 48 4.51 -5.97 16.38
N TYR A 49 4.24 -6.05 15.07
CA TYR A 49 5.27 -5.97 14.01
C TYR A 49 4.77 -5.25 12.76
N SER A 50 5.71 -4.69 11.97
CA SER A 50 5.39 -3.98 10.73
C SER A 50 4.80 -4.93 9.69
N PRO A 51 3.57 -4.70 9.21
CA PRO A 51 2.98 -5.51 8.15
C PRO A 51 3.82 -5.47 6.86
N SER A 52 3.87 -6.61 6.18
CA SER A 52 4.40 -6.70 4.82
C SER A 52 3.29 -6.47 3.79
N GLN A 53 3.68 -6.32 2.53
CA GLN A 53 2.72 -6.19 1.42
C GLN A 53 1.72 -7.37 1.36
N LYS A 54 2.11 -8.56 1.80
CA LYS A 54 1.26 -9.75 1.75
C LYS A 54 0.22 -9.77 2.88
N ASP A 55 0.52 -9.10 3.99
CA ASP A 55 -0.37 -9.06 5.15
C ASP A 55 -1.52 -8.07 4.94
N MET A 56 -1.33 -7.11 4.03
CA MET A 56 -2.27 -6.01 3.80
C MET A 56 -3.06 -6.15 2.50
N PRO A 57 -4.41 -6.20 2.57
CA PRO A 57 -5.24 -6.28 1.37
C PRO A 57 -5.20 -4.99 0.55
N ASN A 58 -4.97 -3.82 1.18
CA ASN A 58 -4.83 -2.53 0.51
C ASN A 58 -3.40 -2.25 0.01
N SER A 59 -2.51 -3.26 0.00
CA SER A 59 -1.10 -3.07 -0.31
C SER A 59 -0.85 -2.48 -1.70
N ALA A 60 -1.67 -2.88 -2.69
CA ALA A 60 -1.60 -2.34 -4.04
C ALA A 60 -1.97 -0.85 -4.10
N ALA A 61 -2.97 -0.42 -3.33
CA ALA A 61 -3.41 0.98 -3.26
C ALA A 61 -2.33 1.86 -2.61
N LEU A 62 -1.81 1.43 -1.45
CA LEU A 62 -0.69 2.06 -0.76
C LEU A 62 0.55 2.16 -1.65
N LYS A 63 0.89 1.09 -2.37
CA LYS A 63 2.02 1.08 -3.31
C LYS A 63 1.79 2.03 -4.49
N ARG A 64 0.56 2.15 -4.99
CA ARG A 64 0.24 3.09 -6.08
C ARG A 64 0.35 4.54 -5.61
N ARG A 65 -0.06 4.83 -4.38
CA ARG A 65 -0.04 6.15 -3.73
C ARG A 65 1.37 6.59 -3.32
N PHE A 66 2.05 5.80 -2.49
CA PHE A 66 3.34 6.13 -1.89
C PHE A 66 4.55 5.56 -2.66
N GLY A 67 4.27 4.75 -3.67
CA GLY A 67 5.28 4.17 -4.55
C GLY A 67 5.89 2.88 -4.03
N ILE A 68 6.81 2.98 -3.07
CA ILE A 68 7.49 1.82 -2.48
C ILE A 68 6.98 1.57 -1.07
N TRP A 69 6.89 0.30 -0.67
CA TRP A 69 6.41 -0.07 0.67
C TRP A 69 7.29 0.49 1.80
N LYS A 70 8.58 0.67 1.53
CA LYS A 70 9.48 1.35 2.46
C LYS A 70 8.99 2.77 2.78
N ASN A 71 8.53 3.52 1.77
CA ASN A 71 7.96 4.86 1.97
C ASN A 71 6.66 4.79 2.76
N VAL A 72 5.79 3.81 2.47
CA VAL A 72 4.55 3.60 3.23
C VAL A 72 4.85 3.48 4.72
N LEU A 73 5.81 2.63 5.09
CA LEU A 73 6.21 2.44 6.49
C LEU A 73 6.83 3.70 7.09
N THR A 74 7.71 4.38 6.35
CA THR A 74 8.30 5.65 6.78
C THR A 74 7.24 6.72 7.04
N VAL A 75 6.24 6.82 6.17
CA VAL A 75 5.13 7.77 6.30
C VAL A 75 4.22 7.39 7.47
N ALA A 76 3.99 6.10 7.69
CA ALA A 76 3.25 5.59 8.84
C ALA A 76 4.00 5.73 10.17
N GLY A 77 5.27 6.16 10.16
CA GLY A 77 6.13 6.16 11.35
C GLY A 77 6.49 4.76 11.86
N LEU A 78 6.35 3.74 11.02
CA LEU A 78 6.64 2.34 11.36
C LEU A 78 8.09 1.96 11.02
N PRO A 79 8.70 1.04 11.78
CA PRO A 79 10.04 0.56 11.48
C PRO A 79 10.08 -0.15 10.13
N ILE A 80 11.11 0.16 9.34
CA ILE A 80 11.30 -0.47 8.04
C ILE A 80 11.55 -1.97 8.20
N LEU A 81 11.03 -2.78 7.27
CA LEU A 81 11.15 -4.24 7.33
C LEU A 81 12.61 -4.75 7.37
N ASN A 82 13.57 -3.94 6.94
CA ASN A 82 14.98 -4.35 6.89
C ASN A 82 15.74 -4.10 8.19
N ASP A 83 15.07 -3.61 9.23
CA ASP A 83 15.66 -3.46 10.56
C ASP A 83 15.68 -4.82 11.29
N PRO A 84 16.82 -5.26 11.87
CA PRO A 84 16.94 -6.57 12.50
C PRO A 84 15.99 -6.77 13.69
N ASP A 85 15.64 -5.71 14.42
CA ASP A 85 14.66 -5.79 15.50
C ASP A 85 13.25 -6.02 14.96
N CYS A 86 12.91 -5.32 13.88
CA CYS A 86 11.64 -5.48 13.16
C CYS A 86 11.49 -6.88 12.55
N MET A 87 12.57 -7.43 11.96
CA MET A 87 12.59 -8.79 11.43
C MET A 87 12.40 -9.84 12.53
N ARG A 88 13.07 -9.68 13.67
CA ARG A 88 12.92 -10.57 14.83
C ARG A 88 11.49 -10.58 15.36
N ARG A 89 10.92 -9.40 15.65
CA ARG A 89 9.54 -9.25 16.13
C ARG A 89 8.52 -9.87 15.16
N ARG A 90 8.72 -9.70 13.86
CA ARG A 90 7.89 -10.33 12.83
C ARG A 90 8.01 -11.85 12.85
N GLN A 91 9.23 -12.39 12.95
CA GLN A 91 9.44 -13.83 13.02
C GLN A 91 8.79 -14.42 14.27
N ASP A 92 9.01 -13.82 15.44
CA ASP A 92 8.39 -14.21 16.71
C ASP A 92 6.86 -14.22 16.62
N ALA A 93 6.26 -13.22 16.00
CA ALA A 93 4.81 -13.15 15.88
C ALA A 93 4.23 -14.14 14.85
N ILE A 94 4.94 -14.42 13.75
CA ILE A 94 4.58 -15.49 12.79
C ILE A 94 4.67 -16.85 13.48
N GLU A 95 5.76 -17.10 14.21
CA GLU A 95 5.96 -18.34 14.98
C GLU A 95 4.93 -18.47 16.11
N TRP A 96 4.59 -17.36 16.78
CA TRP A 96 3.51 -17.32 17.76
C TRP A 96 2.18 -17.69 17.10
N GLY A 97 1.82 -17.07 15.98
CA GLY A 97 0.59 -17.39 15.23
C GLY A 97 0.51 -18.85 14.77
N LYS A 98 1.63 -19.47 14.39
CA LYS A 98 1.72 -20.91 14.10
C LYS A 98 1.53 -21.76 15.35
N ARG A 99 2.09 -21.34 16.48
CA ARG A 99 2.03 -22.08 17.76
C ARG A 99 0.66 -22.01 18.41
N VAL A 100 -0.01 -20.85 18.40
CA VAL A 100 -1.34 -20.69 19.03
C VAL A 100 -2.50 -21.06 18.12
N GLY A 101 -2.27 -21.36 16.83
CA GLY A 101 -3.34 -21.83 15.92
C GLY A 101 -4.49 -20.83 15.86
N ASN A 102 -4.26 -19.70 15.16
CA ASN A 102 -5.21 -18.60 14.90
C ASN A 102 -6.70 -18.97 15.11
N PRO A 103 -7.33 -18.64 16.25
CA PRO A 103 -8.76 -18.88 16.45
C PRO A 103 -9.52 -18.02 15.44
N LYS A 104 -10.39 -18.67 14.67
CA LYS A 104 -11.31 -18.03 13.71
C LYS A 104 -12.27 -17.09 14.43
#